data_AF-A0A6P8FDF4-F1
#
_entry.id   AF-A0A6P8FDF4-F1
#
_cell.length_a   1.000
_cell.length_b   1.000
_cell.length_c   1.000
_cell.angle_alpha   90.00
_cell.angle_beta   90.00
_cell.angle_gamma   90.00
#
_symmetry.space_group_name_H-M   'P 1'
#
loop_
_entity.id
_entity.type
_entity.pdbx_description
1 polymer ?
#
loop_
_entity_poly.entity_id
_entity_poly.type
_entity_poly.pdbx_seq_one_letter_code
_entity_poly.pdbx_strand_id
1 'polypeptide(L)'
;MNMDKAILHYELRKKLGDELKCLRVDHLKSFNDLEKCLSDGVKKSEMKCADITKKNVAVPPGKGGGYHQTLSALCRNKGYFRSKDGKTRDLNKSLAEIMYESINEKFNAFFPNEGEGYDEGSVREKVERFSVCSISVTEGYSNPAAMTHILRFLKAEEAKLKHFIYREIAQKKKEIYASITDSIKEEMVPGYNKAEECVGTGSMLVKQTVLKQHTESLKHTMFNKAKNRMLTSFRHLTKSIEIMLREKLLEAMAHALTKSNFPFSMDVSAEIRELERLSALTDE
;
A
#
# COMPACT_ATOMS: atom_id res chain seq x y z
N MET A 1 -39.26 9.57 -6.12
CA MET A 1 -38.29 8.51 -6.51
C MET A 1 -39.10 7.28 -6.85
N ASN A 2 -38.90 6.66 -8.03
CA ASN A 2 -39.56 5.38 -8.40
C ASN A 2 -39.29 4.34 -7.28
N MET A 3 -40.30 3.59 -6.84
CA MET A 3 -40.21 2.59 -5.79
C MET A 3 -39.07 1.58 -6.06
N ASP A 4 -38.89 1.18 -7.32
CA ASP A 4 -37.78 0.33 -7.77
C ASP A 4 -36.40 0.94 -7.46
N LYS A 5 -36.23 2.24 -7.73
CA LYS A 5 -34.96 2.96 -7.45
C LYS A 5 -34.69 3.02 -5.95
N ALA A 6 -35.74 3.14 -5.13
CA ALA A 6 -35.63 3.16 -3.67
C ALA A 6 -35.15 1.81 -3.13
N ILE A 7 -35.76 0.72 -3.60
CA ILE A 7 -35.42 -0.66 -3.24
C ILE A 7 -33.97 -0.95 -3.65
N LEU A 8 -33.62 -0.70 -4.91
CA LEU A 8 -32.27 -0.96 -5.42
C LEU A 8 -31.22 -0.15 -4.63
N HIS A 9 -31.48 1.11 -4.33
CA HIS A 9 -30.57 1.94 -3.55
C HIS A 9 -30.36 1.41 -2.13
N TYR A 10 -31.42 0.93 -1.48
CA TYR A 10 -31.32 0.31 -0.16
C TYR A 10 -30.48 -0.97 -0.21
N GLU A 11 -30.73 -1.85 -1.17
CA GLU A 11 -29.98 -3.10 -1.36
C GLU A 11 -28.49 -2.83 -1.64
N LEU A 12 -28.19 -1.89 -2.53
CA LEU A 12 -26.83 -1.47 -2.84
C LEU A 12 -26.10 -0.90 -1.62
N ARG A 13 -26.75 -0.05 -0.81
CA ARG A 13 -26.16 0.49 0.41
C ARG A 13 -25.90 -0.59 1.46
N LYS A 14 -26.84 -1.51 1.63
CA LYS A 14 -26.67 -2.66 2.54
C LYS A 14 -25.49 -3.50 2.10
N LYS A 15 -25.45 -3.89 0.83
CA LYS A 15 -24.36 -4.67 0.23
C LYS A 15 -23.01 -3.96 0.35
N LEU A 16 -22.93 -2.66 0.07
CA LEU A 16 -21.74 -1.85 0.30
C LEU A 16 -21.26 -1.92 1.75
N GLY A 17 -22.19 -1.80 2.72
CA GLY A 17 -21.88 -1.93 4.14
C GLY A 17 -21.29 -3.30 4.50
N ASP A 18 -21.90 -4.37 3.98
CA ASP A 18 -21.47 -5.75 4.21
C ASP A 18 -20.09 -6.02 3.59
N GLU A 19 -19.87 -5.63 2.33
CA GLU A 19 -18.58 -5.79 1.64
C GLU A 19 -17.46 -4.99 2.33
N LEU A 20 -17.73 -3.76 2.76
CA LEU A 20 -16.77 -2.96 3.54
C LEU A 20 -16.47 -3.58 4.91
N LYS A 21 -17.40 -4.32 5.51
CA LYS A 21 -17.17 -5.04 6.77
C LYS A 21 -16.27 -6.25 6.53
N CYS A 22 -16.53 -7.05 5.49
CA CYS A 22 -15.68 -8.16 5.09
C CYS A 22 -14.25 -7.69 4.79
N LEU A 23 -14.11 -6.63 4.00
CA LEU A 23 -12.81 -6.04 3.67
C LEU A 23 -12.04 -5.60 4.92
N ARG A 24 -12.71 -5.01 5.91
CA ARG A 24 -12.10 -4.61 7.19
C ARG A 24 -11.57 -5.80 8.00
N VAL A 25 -12.32 -6.90 8.05
CA VAL A 25 -11.88 -8.14 8.72
C VAL A 25 -10.62 -8.68 8.03
N ASP A 26 -10.63 -8.72 6.71
CA ASP A 26 -9.50 -9.18 5.90
C ASP A 26 -8.25 -8.30 6.06
N HIS A 27 -8.42 -6.97 6.13
CA HIS A 27 -7.33 -6.03 6.39
C HIS A 27 -6.77 -6.17 7.81
N LEU A 28 -7.63 -6.40 8.81
CA LEU A 28 -7.21 -6.62 10.20
C LEU A 28 -6.39 -7.90 10.35
N LYS A 29 -6.78 -8.98 9.66
CA LYS A 29 -6.00 -10.23 9.62
C LYS A 29 -4.60 -9.98 9.06
N SER A 30 -4.49 -9.31 7.91
CA SER A 30 -3.18 -8.96 7.33
C SER A 30 -2.34 -8.05 8.24
N PHE A 31 -2.98 -7.10 8.94
CA PHE A 31 -2.30 -6.24 9.91
C PHE A 31 -1.68 -7.07 11.05
N ASN A 32 -2.46 -7.99 11.64
CA ASN A 32 -1.98 -8.82 12.75
C ASN A 32 -0.85 -9.75 12.33
N ASP A 33 -0.93 -10.34 11.14
CA ASP A 33 0.12 -11.17 10.57
C ASP A 33 1.42 -10.37 10.36
N LEU A 34 1.32 -9.14 9.82
CA LEU A 34 2.47 -8.25 9.65
C LEU A 34 3.06 -7.81 11.00
N GLU A 35 2.22 -7.48 11.98
CA GLU A 35 2.64 -7.09 13.32
C GLU A 35 3.43 -8.21 14.02
N LYS A 36 2.98 -9.46 13.86
CA LYS A 36 3.68 -10.63 14.37
C LYS A 36 5.08 -10.76 13.76
N CYS A 37 5.18 -10.74 12.41
CA CYS A 37 6.45 -10.80 11.69
C CYS A 37 7.41 -9.67 12.10
N LEU A 38 6.91 -8.44 12.18
CA LEU A 38 7.71 -7.29 12.62
C LEU A 38 8.16 -7.42 14.07
N SER A 39 7.31 -7.91 14.97
CA SER A 39 7.66 -8.10 16.37
C SER A 39 8.77 -9.14 16.56
N ASP A 40 8.74 -10.22 15.77
CA ASP A 40 9.83 -11.20 15.73
C ASP A 40 11.10 -10.60 15.11
N GLY A 41 10.95 -9.79 14.07
CA GLY A 41 12.04 -9.02 13.46
C GLY A 41 12.72 -8.07 14.45
N VAL A 42 11.95 -7.37 15.29
CA VAL A 42 12.48 -6.50 16.36
C VAL A 42 13.36 -7.30 17.32
N LYS A 43 12.84 -8.41 17.87
CA LYS A 43 13.61 -9.26 18.81
C LYS A 43 14.92 -9.75 18.19
N LYS A 44 14.88 -10.25 16.94
CA LYS A 44 16.07 -10.72 16.22
C LYS A 44 17.07 -9.60 15.95
N SER A 45 16.56 -8.42 15.57
CA SER A 45 17.40 -7.25 15.26
C SER A 45 18.09 -6.72 16.51
N GLU A 46 17.39 -6.66 17.65
CA GLU A 46 17.96 -6.28 18.94
C GLU A 46 19.12 -7.21 19.34
N MET A 47 18.97 -8.53 19.19
CA MET A 47 20.01 -9.51 19.52
C MET A 47 21.27 -9.37 18.66
N LYS A 48 21.12 -9.03 17.37
CA LYS A 48 22.24 -8.93 16.41
C LYS A 48 22.77 -7.50 16.23
N CYS A 49 22.17 -6.52 16.89
CA CYS A 49 22.44 -5.09 16.70
C CYS A 49 23.94 -4.73 16.86
N ALA A 50 24.55 -5.20 17.95
CA ALA A 50 25.95 -4.96 18.26
C ALA A 50 26.88 -5.58 17.21
N ASP A 51 26.61 -6.81 16.78
CA ASP A 51 27.41 -7.53 15.80
C ASP A 51 27.33 -6.91 14.41
N ILE A 52 26.12 -6.53 13.97
CA ILE A 52 25.92 -5.80 12.71
C ILE A 52 26.71 -4.50 12.71
N THR A 53 26.60 -3.73 13.79
CA THR A 53 27.30 -2.45 13.93
C THR A 53 28.81 -2.68 13.90
N LYS A 54 29.32 -3.65 14.69
CA LYS A 54 30.74 -4.00 14.73
C LYS A 54 31.26 -4.37 13.33
N LYS A 55 30.56 -5.23 12.58
CA LYS A 55 30.93 -5.62 11.21
C LYS A 55 30.98 -4.43 10.25
N ASN A 56 30.07 -3.47 10.43
CA ASN A 56 29.96 -2.27 9.60
C ASN A 56 30.92 -1.14 9.97
N VAL A 57 31.50 -1.13 11.17
CA VAL A 57 32.48 -0.09 11.55
C VAL A 57 33.91 -0.61 11.65
N ALA A 58 34.11 -1.93 11.74
CA ALA A 58 35.43 -2.55 11.80
C ALA A 58 36.23 -2.42 10.50
N VAL A 59 37.55 -2.27 10.65
CA VAL A 59 38.52 -2.28 9.56
C VAL A 59 38.48 -3.65 8.89
N PRO A 60 38.29 -3.74 7.56
CA PRO A 60 38.34 -5.01 6.85
C PRO A 60 39.75 -5.62 6.93
N PRO A 61 39.86 -6.97 6.98
CA PRO A 61 41.15 -7.65 6.91
C PRO A 61 41.95 -7.19 5.69
N GLY A 62 43.24 -6.89 5.87
CA GLY A 62 44.14 -6.47 4.79
C GLY A 62 43.94 -5.04 4.25
N LYS A 63 43.07 -4.21 4.85
CA LYS A 63 42.80 -2.82 4.38
C LYS A 63 42.95 -1.75 5.47
N GLY A 64 44.11 -1.71 6.12
CA GLY A 64 44.42 -0.70 7.15
C GLY A 64 44.64 0.72 6.59
N GLY A 65 45.27 0.82 5.41
CA GLY A 65 45.52 2.11 4.75
C GLY A 65 44.23 2.74 4.21
N GLY A 66 43.91 3.96 4.64
CA GLY A 66 42.78 4.75 4.13
C GLY A 66 41.40 4.45 4.72
N TYR A 67 41.25 3.43 5.58
CA TYR A 67 39.94 3.10 6.17
C TYR A 67 39.33 4.24 7.01
N HIS A 68 40.17 5.09 7.61
CA HIS A 68 39.71 6.28 8.32
C HIS A 68 38.91 7.23 7.40
N GLN A 69 39.26 7.31 6.11
CA GLN A 69 38.54 8.12 5.12
C GLN A 69 37.18 7.49 4.81
N THR A 70 37.14 6.17 4.64
CA THR A 70 35.90 5.41 4.45
C THR A 70 34.94 5.63 5.62
N LEU A 71 35.42 5.48 6.86
CA LEU A 71 34.59 5.68 8.05
C LEU A 71 34.13 7.14 8.18
N SER A 72 35.00 8.10 7.85
CA SER A 72 34.63 9.52 7.85
C SER A 72 33.56 9.84 6.81
N ALA A 73 33.70 9.29 5.60
CA ALA A 73 32.71 9.43 4.54
C ALA A 73 31.37 8.77 4.92
N LEU A 74 31.41 7.60 5.56
CA LEU A 74 30.21 6.93 6.07
C LEU A 74 29.47 7.81 7.09
N CYS A 75 30.18 8.46 8.03
CA CYS A 75 29.56 9.36 9.00
C CYS A 75 28.95 10.60 8.31
N ARG A 76 29.72 11.25 7.42
CA ARG A 76 29.27 12.42 6.66
C ARG A 76 28.01 12.15 5.85
N ASN A 77 27.96 10.98 5.21
CA ASN A 77 26.86 10.54 4.37
C ASN A 77 25.80 9.73 5.14
N LYS A 78 25.71 9.94 6.47
CA LYS A 78 24.65 9.42 7.35
C LYS A 78 24.45 7.90 7.25
N GLY A 79 25.57 7.18 7.31
CA GLY A 79 25.62 5.72 7.33
C GLY A 79 25.93 5.05 6.00
N TYR A 80 26.05 5.83 4.91
CA TYR A 80 26.26 5.32 3.57
C TYR A 80 27.66 5.63 3.02
N PHE A 81 28.30 4.67 2.37
CA PHE A 81 29.54 4.87 1.63
C PHE A 81 29.51 4.05 0.35
N ARG A 82 30.00 4.63 -0.75
CA ARG A 82 30.23 3.93 -2.02
C ARG A 82 31.67 4.15 -2.47
N SER A 83 32.40 3.07 -2.71
CA SER A 83 33.75 3.13 -3.27
C SER A 83 33.71 3.44 -4.77
N LYS A 84 34.86 3.85 -5.33
CA LYS A 84 35.03 4.03 -6.78
C LYS A 84 34.69 2.74 -7.55
N ASP A 85 35.10 1.58 -7.02
CA ASP A 85 34.82 0.26 -7.60
C ASP A 85 33.35 -0.20 -7.42
N GLY A 86 32.46 0.67 -6.95
CA GLY A 86 31.03 0.37 -6.78
C GLY A 86 30.64 -0.37 -5.50
N LYS A 87 31.59 -0.77 -4.64
CA LYS A 87 31.28 -1.44 -3.36
C LYS A 87 30.61 -0.47 -2.40
N THR A 88 29.45 -0.86 -1.88
CA THR A 88 28.68 -0.05 -0.93
C THR A 88 28.81 -0.58 0.50
N ARG A 89 28.81 0.33 1.46
CA ARG A 89 28.63 0.04 2.88
C ARG A 89 27.51 0.93 3.39
N ASP A 90 26.48 0.31 3.96
CA ASP A 90 25.29 1.02 4.45
C ASP A 90 24.88 0.42 5.79
N LEU A 91 25.22 1.12 6.87
CA LEU A 91 24.90 0.65 8.22
C LEU A 91 23.39 0.62 8.45
N ASN A 92 22.63 1.58 7.91
CA ASN A 92 21.18 1.62 8.08
C ASN A 92 20.53 0.43 7.39
N LYS A 93 20.95 0.12 6.16
CA LYS A 93 20.48 -1.06 5.42
C LYS A 93 20.82 -2.35 6.14
N SER A 94 22.05 -2.49 6.66
CA SER A 94 22.44 -3.69 7.42
C SER A 94 21.65 -3.86 8.71
N LEU A 95 21.29 -2.76 9.40
CA LEU A 95 20.44 -2.82 10.58
C LEU A 95 19.00 -3.21 10.22
N ALA A 96 18.49 -2.76 9.08
CA ALA A 96 17.16 -3.08 8.58
C ALA A 96 17.02 -4.52 8.04
N GLU A 97 18.12 -5.14 7.61
CA GLU A 97 18.13 -6.42 6.90
C GLU A 97 17.40 -7.54 7.65
N ILE A 98 17.62 -7.68 8.95
CA ILE A 98 16.95 -8.70 9.78
C ILE A 98 15.43 -8.47 9.87
N MET A 99 15.02 -7.19 9.91
CA MET A 99 13.60 -6.87 9.89
C MET A 99 13.00 -7.29 8.54
N TYR A 100 13.67 -6.99 7.43
CA TYR A 100 13.25 -7.41 6.09
C TYR A 100 13.17 -8.93 5.95
N GLU A 101 14.18 -9.66 6.39
CA GLU A 101 14.17 -11.14 6.42
C GLU A 101 12.93 -11.68 7.15
N SER A 102 12.49 -10.99 8.21
CA SER A 102 11.35 -11.42 9.02
C SER A 102 9.99 -11.09 8.40
N ILE A 103 9.92 -10.14 7.46
CA ILE A 103 8.66 -9.71 6.84
C ILE A 103 8.51 -10.10 5.37
N ASN A 104 9.60 -10.35 4.63
CA ASN A 104 9.59 -10.42 3.17
C ASN A 104 8.56 -11.43 2.63
N GLU A 105 8.49 -12.61 3.24
CA GLU A 105 7.52 -13.65 2.85
C GLU A 105 6.08 -13.13 2.94
N LYS A 106 5.67 -12.63 4.11
CA LYS A 106 4.31 -12.09 4.31
C LYS A 106 4.06 -10.82 3.51
N PHE A 107 5.05 -9.94 3.41
CA PHE A 107 4.93 -8.69 2.68
C PHE A 107 4.71 -8.94 1.19
N ASN A 108 5.45 -9.89 0.60
CA ASN A 108 5.29 -10.28 -0.79
C ASN A 108 3.92 -10.94 -1.03
N ALA A 109 3.43 -11.77 -0.10
CA ALA A 109 2.07 -12.32 -0.20
C ALA A 109 0.98 -11.24 -0.17
N PHE A 110 1.17 -10.17 0.61
CA PHE A 110 0.22 -9.05 0.64
C PHE A 110 0.33 -8.14 -0.59
N PHE A 111 1.54 -8.01 -1.13
CA PHE A 111 1.88 -7.12 -2.23
C PHE A 111 2.73 -7.86 -3.28
N PRO A 112 2.14 -8.79 -4.06
CA PRO A 112 2.88 -9.56 -5.07
C PRO A 112 3.48 -8.64 -6.15
N ASN A 113 4.49 -9.11 -6.88
CA ASN A 113 5.04 -8.35 -8.00
C ASN A 113 4.13 -8.44 -9.23
N GLU A 114 4.27 -7.47 -10.14
CA GLU A 114 3.52 -7.50 -11.39
C GLU A 114 3.92 -8.74 -12.21
N GLY A 115 2.94 -9.56 -12.59
CA GLY A 115 3.14 -10.77 -13.38
C GLY A 115 3.18 -12.08 -12.57
N GLU A 116 3.27 -12.03 -11.24
CA GLU A 116 3.29 -13.23 -10.38
C GLU A 116 1.90 -13.85 -10.14
N GLY A 117 0.84 -13.27 -10.72
CA GLY A 117 -0.55 -13.72 -10.56
C GLY A 117 -1.27 -13.06 -9.38
N TYR A 118 -2.52 -13.47 -9.14
CA TYR A 118 -3.28 -13.07 -7.96
C TYR A 118 -3.04 -14.08 -6.85
N ASP A 119 -2.10 -13.79 -5.95
CA ASP A 119 -1.94 -14.59 -4.74
C ASP A 119 -3.18 -14.41 -3.85
N GLU A 120 -3.76 -15.55 -3.47
CA GLU A 120 -4.93 -15.61 -2.61
C GLU A 120 -4.65 -14.87 -1.29
N GLY A 121 -5.46 -13.86 -0.98
CA GLY A 121 -5.32 -13.06 0.24
C GLY A 121 -4.46 -11.80 0.13
N SER A 122 -3.92 -11.46 -1.05
CA SER A 122 -3.25 -10.18 -1.29
C SER A 122 -4.22 -8.99 -1.13
N VAL A 123 -3.69 -7.79 -0.84
CA VAL A 123 -4.52 -6.57 -0.69
C VAL A 123 -5.25 -6.26 -2.01
N ARG A 124 -4.58 -6.50 -3.13
CA ARG A 124 -5.16 -6.31 -4.47
C ARG A 124 -6.30 -7.29 -4.74
N GLU A 125 -6.11 -8.56 -4.41
CA GLU A 125 -7.12 -9.61 -4.62
C GLU A 125 -8.38 -9.37 -3.78
N LYS A 126 -8.23 -8.90 -2.53
CA LYS A 126 -9.35 -8.45 -1.69
C LYS A 126 -10.15 -7.31 -2.31
N VAL A 127 -9.47 -6.34 -2.95
CA VAL A 127 -10.12 -5.25 -3.70
C VAL A 127 -10.76 -5.76 -4.99
N GLU A 128 -10.19 -6.75 -5.67
CA GLU A 128 -10.78 -7.36 -6.87
C GLU A 128 -12.09 -8.10 -6.52
N ARG A 129 -12.09 -8.89 -5.43
CA ARG A 129 -13.28 -9.62 -4.96
C ARG A 129 -14.40 -8.72 -4.47
N PHE A 130 -14.07 -7.53 -3.95
CA PHE A 130 -15.05 -6.56 -3.49
C PHE A 130 -16.04 -6.26 -4.63
N SER A 131 -17.33 -6.49 -4.43
CA SER A 131 -18.33 -6.09 -5.43
C SER A 131 -19.70 -5.80 -4.85
N VAL A 132 -20.22 -4.62 -5.21
CA VAL A 132 -21.55 -4.16 -4.77
C VAL A 132 -22.60 -4.45 -5.83
N CYS A 133 -22.19 -4.58 -7.09
CA CYS A 133 -23.10 -4.72 -8.24
C CYS A 133 -23.46 -6.18 -8.58
N SER A 134 -23.35 -7.10 -7.62
CA SER A 134 -23.67 -8.53 -7.79
C SER A 134 -25.15 -8.86 -7.55
N ILE A 135 -26.00 -7.84 -7.39
CA ILE A 135 -27.44 -7.97 -7.13
C ILE A 135 -28.18 -8.44 -8.40
N SER A 136 -29.03 -9.46 -8.27
CA SER A 136 -29.91 -9.95 -9.33
C SER A 136 -31.19 -9.12 -9.43
N VAL A 137 -31.53 -8.63 -10.63
CA VAL A 137 -32.74 -7.82 -10.89
C VAL A 137 -33.84 -8.67 -11.56
N THR A 138 -33.93 -9.95 -11.21
CA THR A 138 -34.73 -10.89 -12.00
C THR A 138 -36.21 -10.88 -11.66
N GLU A 139 -36.61 -10.61 -10.41
CA GLU A 139 -38.01 -10.67 -9.97
C GLU A 139 -38.29 -9.61 -8.88
N GLY A 140 -39.40 -8.87 -8.99
CA GLY A 140 -39.85 -7.88 -7.97
C GLY A 140 -39.68 -6.40 -8.32
N TYR A 141 -39.05 -6.09 -9.46
CA TYR A 141 -38.93 -4.72 -9.97
C TYR A 141 -39.96 -4.45 -11.07
N SER A 142 -40.63 -3.29 -11.01
CA SER A 142 -41.61 -2.87 -12.02
C SER A 142 -40.95 -2.51 -13.36
N ASN A 143 -39.69 -2.09 -13.36
CA ASN A 143 -38.87 -1.85 -14.54
C ASN A 143 -37.47 -2.49 -14.41
N PRO A 144 -37.33 -3.81 -14.68
CA PRO A 144 -36.07 -4.52 -14.58
C PRO A 144 -34.98 -4.02 -15.54
N ALA A 145 -35.37 -3.54 -16.73
CA ALA A 145 -34.44 -3.01 -17.72
C ALA A 145 -33.72 -1.76 -17.20
N ALA A 146 -34.45 -0.79 -16.64
CA ALA A 146 -33.87 0.41 -16.07
C ALA A 146 -32.91 0.10 -14.90
N MET A 147 -33.25 -0.86 -14.05
CA MET A 147 -32.38 -1.28 -12.94
C MET A 147 -31.11 -1.97 -13.44
N THR A 148 -31.22 -2.80 -14.48
CA THR A 148 -30.07 -3.43 -15.16
C THR A 148 -29.11 -2.39 -15.71
N HIS A 149 -29.64 -1.31 -16.29
CA HIS A 149 -28.84 -0.18 -16.77
C HIS A 149 -28.10 0.56 -15.65
N ILE A 150 -28.76 0.81 -14.52
CA ILE A 150 -28.13 1.38 -13.31
C ILE A 150 -26.98 0.48 -12.83
N LEU A 151 -27.20 -0.82 -12.73
CA LEU A 151 -26.18 -1.77 -12.30
C LEU A 151 -25.00 -1.84 -13.27
N ARG A 152 -25.21 -1.77 -14.59
CA ARG A 152 -24.11 -1.68 -15.57
C ARG A 152 -23.26 -0.43 -15.35
N PHE A 153 -23.91 0.72 -15.15
CA PHE A 153 -23.21 1.97 -14.86
C PHE A 153 -22.36 1.84 -13.59
N LEU A 154 -22.96 1.37 -12.50
CA LEU A 154 -22.25 1.19 -11.22
C LEU A 154 -21.11 0.18 -11.33
N LYS A 155 -21.28 -0.91 -12.07
CA LYS A 155 -20.23 -1.90 -12.34
C LYS A 155 -19.05 -1.27 -13.10
N ALA A 156 -19.32 -0.37 -14.04
CA ALA A 156 -18.27 0.36 -14.75
C ALA A 156 -17.53 1.34 -13.82
N GLU A 157 -18.25 2.07 -12.96
CA GLU A 157 -17.63 2.96 -11.96
C GLU A 157 -16.81 2.19 -10.92
N GLU A 158 -17.31 1.03 -10.45
CA GLU A 158 -16.58 0.12 -9.55
C GLU A 158 -15.28 -0.36 -10.20
N ALA A 159 -15.32 -0.79 -11.47
CA ALA A 159 -14.13 -1.23 -12.20
C ALA A 159 -13.07 -0.12 -12.36
N LYS A 160 -13.51 1.10 -12.70
CA LYS A 160 -12.61 2.28 -12.77
C LYS A 160 -11.97 2.57 -11.42
N LEU A 161 -12.76 2.51 -10.35
CA LEU A 161 -12.28 2.75 -9.00
C LEU A 161 -11.26 1.70 -8.55
N LYS A 162 -11.50 0.41 -8.83
CA LYS A 162 -10.53 -0.67 -8.57
C LYS A 162 -9.19 -0.39 -9.26
N HIS A 163 -9.23 0.01 -10.53
CA HIS A 163 -8.01 0.34 -11.27
C HIS A 163 -7.26 1.54 -10.67
N PHE A 164 -7.98 2.55 -10.18
CA PHE A 164 -7.37 3.65 -9.41
C PHE A 164 -6.70 3.14 -8.13
N ILE A 165 -7.41 2.33 -7.35
CA ILE A 165 -6.89 1.75 -6.10
C ILE A 165 -5.65 0.87 -6.34
N TYR A 166 -5.58 0.14 -7.46
CA TYR A 166 -4.39 -0.67 -7.79
C TYR A 166 -3.13 0.18 -7.97
N ARG A 167 -3.25 1.37 -8.56
CA ARG A 167 -2.12 2.30 -8.69
C ARG A 167 -1.69 2.83 -7.32
N GLU A 168 -2.64 3.18 -6.46
CA GLU A 168 -2.35 3.62 -5.09
C GLU A 168 -1.65 2.52 -4.27
N ILE A 169 -2.12 1.26 -4.37
CA ILE A 169 -1.49 0.11 -3.72
C ILE A 169 -0.04 -0.05 -4.20
N ALA A 170 0.20 0.01 -5.51
CA ALA A 170 1.54 -0.13 -6.09
C ALA A 170 2.51 0.97 -5.63
N GLN A 171 2.03 2.21 -5.53
CA GLN A 171 2.81 3.33 -5.00
C GLN A 171 3.12 3.14 -3.51
N LYS A 172 2.08 2.86 -2.71
CA LYS A 172 2.21 2.71 -1.25
C LYS A 172 3.01 1.48 -0.85
N LYS A 173 3.04 0.41 -1.65
CA LYS A 173 3.92 -0.76 -1.44
C LYS A 173 5.37 -0.32 -1.21
N LYS A 174 5.90 0.54 -2.07
CA LYS A 174 7.30 1.01 -2.00
C LYS A 174 7.55 1.84 -0.74
N GLU A 175 6.63 2.76 -0.42
CA GLU A 175 6.71 3.63 0.75
C GLU A 175 6.65 2.81 2.06
N ILE A 176 5.73 1.86 2.15
CA ILE A 176 5.59 0.98 3.32
C ILE A 176 6.85 0.15 3.51
N TYR A 177 7.39 -0.46 2.46
CA TYR A 177 8.61 -1.26 2.55
C TYR A 177 9.85 -0.43 2.94
N ALA A 178 10.01 0.75 2.34
CA ALA A 178 11.13 1.64 2.64
C ALA A 178 11.09 2.21 4.08
N SER A 179 9.89 2.32 4.67
CA SER A 179 9.68 2.94 6.00
C SER A 179 10.53 2.35 7.13
N ILE A 180 10.89 1.06 7.05
CA ILE A 180 11.80 0.43 8.03
C ILE A 180 13.18 1.09 7.98
N THR A 181 13.80 1.14 6.79
CA THR A 181 15.14 1.70 6.61
C THR A 181 15.14 3.20 6.89
N ASP A 182 14.10 3.91 6.45
CA ASP A 182 13.97 5.35 6.69
C ASP A 182 13.89 5.66 8.19
N SER A 183 13.07 4.92 8.94
CA SER A 183 12.97 5.09 10.39
C SER A 183 14.28 4.80 11.10
N ILE A 184 14.99 3.73 10.71
CA ILE A 184 16.30 3.39 11.30
C ILE A 184 17.31 4.51 11.02
N LYS A 185 17.36 4.98 9.77
CA LYS A 185 18.26 6.05 9.35
C LYS A 185 18.03 7.32 10.16
N GLU A 186 16.79 7.74 10.35
CA GLU A 186 16.42 8.91 11.15
C GLU A 186 16.94 8.82 12.59
N GLU A 187 16.78 7.66 13.25
CA GLU A 187 17.28 7.44 14.61
C GLU A 187 18.82 7.39 14.69
N MET A 188 19.48 6.95 13.61
CA MET A 188 20.94 6.85 13.55
C MET A 188 21.65 8.18 13.23
N VAL A 189 20.94 9.18 12.68
CA VAL A 189 21.53 10.50 12.31
C VAL A 189 22.35 11.14 13.44
N PRO A 190 21.87 11.23 14.70
CA PRO A 190 22.64 11.85 15.77
C PRO A 190 23.99 11.16 16.02
N GLY A 191 24.03 9.82 15.94
CA GLY A 191 25.27 9.05 16.08
C GLY A 191 26.26 9.33 14.96
N TYR A 192 25.77 9.47 13.73
CA TYR A 192 26.61 9.86 12.59
C TYR A 192 27.18 11.27 12.74
N ASN A 193 26.37 12.24 13.18
CA ASN A 193 26.81 13.62 13.41
C ASN A 193 27.91 13.68 14.47
N LYS A 194 27.69 13.02 15.62
CA LYS A 194 28.68 12.96 16.71
C LYS A 194 29.98 12.27 16.29
N ALA A 195 29.89 11.20 15.50
CA ALA A 195 31.06 10.54 14.95
C ALA A 195 31.77 11.44 13.92
N GLU A 196 31.04 12.18 13.10
CA GLU A 196 31.61 13.09 12.10
C GLU A 196 32.50 14.16 12.74
N GLU A 197 32.05 14.77 13.85
CA GLU A 197 32.78 15.79 14.63
C GLU A 197 34.13 15.32 15.18
N CYS A 198 34.33 14.00 15.35
CA CYS A 198 35.59 13.46 15.84
C CYS A 198 36.69 13.60 14.78
N VAL A 199 37.70 14.43 15.07
CA VAL A 199 38.85 14.70 14.17
C VAL A 199 40.19 14.47 14.89
N GLY A 200 41.29 14.39 14.13
CA GLY A 200 42.65 14.25 14.66
C GLY A 200 43.11 12.82 14.92
N THR A 201 44.26 12.69 15.56
CA THR A 201 44.90 11.39 15.87
C THR A 201 43.99 10.55 16.76
N GLY A 202 43.81 9.26 16.42
CA GLY A 202 42.93 8.35 17.15
C GLY A 202 41.42 8.51 16.85
N SER A 203 41.02 9.50 16.05
CA SER A 203 39.60 9.76 15.72
C SER A 203 38.87 8.57 15.11
N MET A 204 39.56 7.68 14.38
CA MET A 204 38.95 6.46 13.85
C MET A 204 38.38 5.56 14.95
N LEU A 205 39.14 5.33 16.02
CA LEU A 205 38.69 4.49 17.13
C LEU A 205 37.53 5.17 17.87
N VAL A 206 37.62 6.49 18.06
CA VAL A 206 36.54 7.27 18.68
C VAL A 206 35.25 7.19 17.85
N LYS A 207 35.31 7.37 16.52
CA LYS A 207 34.18 7.20 15.59
C LYS A 207 33.53 5.82 15.74
N GLN A 208 34.34 4.76 15.76
CA GLN A 208 33.83 3.39 15.93
C GLN A 208 33.13 3.22 17.27
N THR A 209 33.69 3.76 18.35
CA THR A 209 33.10 3.69 19.70
C THR A 209 31.80 4.47 19.78
N VAL A 210 31.76 5.69 19.23
CA VAL A 210 30.54 6.52 19.18
C VAL A 210 29.41 5.79 18.47
N LEU A 211 29.68 5.21 17.29
CA LEU A 211 28.65 4.49 16.53
C LEU A 211 28.17 3.25 17.28
N LYS A 212 29.08 2.46 17.86
CA LYS A 212 28.71 1.28 18.67
C LYS A 212 27.84 1.64 19.87
N GLN A 213 28.23 2.66 20.63
CA GLN A 213 27.49 3.12 21.80
C GLN A 213 26.13 3.69 21.40
N HIS A 214 26.06 4.47 20.32
CA HIS A 214 24.81 5.04 19.82
C HIS A 214 23.84 3.94 19.41
N THR A 215 24.26 3.00 18.55
CA THR A 215 23.36 1.91 18.12
C THR A 215 22.92 1.05 19.30
N GLU A 216 23.83 0.75 20.24
CA GLU A 216 23.50 -0.04 21.43
C GLU A 216 22.44 0.66 22.30
N SER A 217 22.59 1.98 22.51
CA SER A 217 21.61 2.77 23.28
C SER A 217 20.22 2.82 22.64
N LEU A 218 20.16 2.68 21.32
CA LEU A 218 18.92 2.78 20.55
C LEU A 218 18.29 1.43 20.22
N LYS A 219 18.96 0.30 20.48
CA LYS A 219 18.53 -1.00 19.94
C LYS A 219 17.06 -1.32 20.23
N HIS A 220 16.59 -1.05 21.45
CA HIS A 220 15.20 -1.33 21.83
C HIS A 220 14.18 -0.34 21.24
N THR A 221 14.55 0.92 21.04
CA THR A 221 13.63 1.97 20.60
C THR A 221 13.59 2.10 19.08
N MET A 222 14.75 2.02 18.41
CA MET A 222 14.90 2.18 16.96
C MET A 222 14.11 1.14 16.17
N PHE A 223 14.27 -0.15 16.49
CA PHE A 223 13.55 -1.21 15.78
C PHE A 223 12.04 -1.18 16.07
N ASN A 224 11.63 -0.84 17.31
CA ASN A 224 10.22 -0.65 17.63
C ASN A 224 9.59 0.54 16.90
N LYS A 225 10.32 1.67 16.76
CA LYS A 225 9.88 2.80 15.93
C LYS A 225 9.73 2.40 14.46
N ALA A 226 10.69 1.66 13.91
CA ALA A 226 10.63 1.15 12.54
C ALA A 226 9.41 0.24 12.31
N LYS A 227 9.16 -0.70 13.24
CA LYS A 227 7.94 -1.53 13.26
C LYS A 227 6.69 -0.66 13.22
N ASN A 228 6.57 0.30 14.15
CA ASN A 228 5.38 1.12 14.29
C ASN A 228 5.16 2.00 13.06
N ARG A 229 6.22 2.53 12.45
CA ARG A 229 6.11 3.34 11.22
C ARG A 229 5.55 2.53 10.05
N MET A 230 6.02 1.29 9.88
CA MET A 230 5.50 0.41 8.83
C MET A 230 4.03 0.03 9.07
N LEU A 231 3.68 -0.34 10.31
CA LEU A 231 2.30 -0.69 10.69
C LEU A 231 1.33 0.48 10.49
N THR A 232 1.73 1.68 10.89
CA THR A 232 0.95 2.91 10.65
C THR A 232 0.74 3.14 9.16
N SER A 233 1.79 3.00 8.36
CA SER A 233 1.71 3.18 6.89
C SER A 233 0.78 2.15 6.24
N PHE A 234 0.84 0.89 6.67
CA PHE A 234 -0.06 -0.17 6.21
C PHE A 234 -1.52 0.11 6.62
N ARG A 235 -1.76 0.56 7.85
CA ARG A 235 -3.09 0.95 8.34
C ARG A 235 -3.66 2.14 7.56
N HIS A 236 -2.83 3.12 7.22
CA HIS A 236 -3.24 4.26 6.42
C HIS A 236 -3.67 3.83 5.01
N LEU A 237 -2.92 2.94 4.36
CA LEU A 237 -3.29 2.38 3.06
C LEU A 237 -4.64 1.66 3.13
N THR A 238 -4.81 0.71 4.05
CA THR A 238 -6.06 -0.07 4.15
C THR A 238 -7.27 0.79 4.50
N LYS A 239 -7.08 1.83 5.32
CA LYS A 239 -8.14 2.80 5.64
C LYS A 239 -8.48 3.69 4.44
N SER A 240 -7.49 4.13 3.68
CA SER A 240 -7.68 4.93 2.46
C SER A 240 -8.49 4.14 1.43
N ILE A 241 -8.19 2.86 1.24
CA ILE A 241 -8.97 1.97 0.36
C ILE A 241 -10.44 1.91 0.80
N GLU A 242 -10.71 1.69 2.09
CA GLU A 242 -12.08 1.66 2.63
C GLU A 242 -12.84 2.97 2.36
N ILE A 243 -12.19 4.11 2.61
CA ILE A 243 -12.78 5.44 2.39
C ILE A 243 -13.08 5.65 0.90
N MET A 244 -12.11 5.37 0.02
CA MET A 244 -12.28 5.52 -1.43
C MET A 244 -13.44 4.68 -1.96
N LEU A 245 -13.49 3.39 -1.59
CA LEU A 245 -14.60 2.49 -1.98
C LEU A 245 -15.94 3.03 -1.49
N ARG A 246 -16.03 3.44 -0.23
CA ARG A 246 -17.27 3.94 0.36
C ARG A 246 -17.75 5.23 -0.32
N GLU A 247 -16.90 6.24 -0.37
CA GLU A 247 -17.29 7.58 -0.83
C GLU A 247 -17.61 7.58 -2.32
N LYS A 248 -16.75 6.96 -3.14
CA LYS A 248 -16.94 6.95 -4.60
C LYS A 248 -18.12 6.09 -5.05
N LEU A 249 -18.40 4.98 -4.37
CA LEU A 249 -19.58 4.18 -4.71
C LEU A 249 -20.87 4.84 -4.21
N LEU A 250 -20.88 5.50 -3.05
CA LEU A 250 -22.03 6.30 -2.63
C LEU A 250 -22.30 7.47 -3.57
N GLU A 251 -21.25 8.14 -4.05
CA GLU A 251 -21.33 9.19 -5.05
C GLU A 251 -21.91 8.65 -6.37
N ALA A 252 -21.39 7.52 -6.87
CA ALA A 252 -21.89 6.87 -8.09
C ALA A 252 -23.35 6.43 -7.95
N MET A 253 -23.76 5.88 -6.80
CA MET A 253 -25.15 5.55 -6.51
C MET A 253 -26.05 6.80 -6.54
N ALA A 254 -25.63 7.89 -5.91
CA ALA A 254 -26.39 9.13 -5.93
C ALA A 254 -26.56 9.68 -7.36
N HIS A 255 -25.50 9.64 -8.17
CA HIS A 255 -25.55 10.03 -9.59
C HIS A 255 -26.48 9.15 -10.41
N ALA A 256 -26.44 7.83 -10.22
CA ALA A 256 -27.30 6.89 -10.92
C ALA A 256 -28.80 7.09 -10.61
N LEU A 257 -29.11 7.63 -9.42
CA LEU A 257 -30.48 7.83 -8.95
C LEU A 257 -31.02 9.22 -9.28
N THR A 258 -30.16 10.24 -9.33
CA THR A 258 -30.52 11.65 -9.61
C THR A 258 -30.63 11.95 -11.10
N LYS A 259 -29.91 11.24 -11.96
CA LYS A 259 -29.92 11.53 -13.40
C LYS A 259 -31.13 10.90 -14.11
N SER A 260 -31.91 11.77 -14.76
CA SER A 260 -32.69 11.47 -15.96
C SER A 260 -31.80 11.14 -17.17
N ASN A 261 -30.47 11.18 -17.04
CA ASN A 261 -29.50 10.97 -18.13
C ASN A 261 -29.21 9.49 -18.43
N PHE A 262 -30.22 8.63 -18.37
CA PHE A 262 -30.20 7.51 -19.30
C PHE A 262 -30.72 8.05 -20.63
N PRO A 263 -30.06 7.83 -21.78
CA PRO A 263 -30.56 8.28 -23.08
C PRO A 263 -31.94 7.71 -23.47
N PHE A 264 -32.59 6.96 -22.60
CA PHE A 264 -33.86 6.27 -22.85
C PHE A 264 -35.10 7.16 -22.65
N SER A 265 -34.97 8.47 -22.80
CA SER A 265 -36.08 9.30 -23.27
C SER A 265 -35.71 10.04 -24.55
N MET A 266 -35.00 9.41 -25.49
CA MET A 266 -35.29 9.74 -26.88
C MET A 266 -36.67 9.14 -27.17
N ASP A 267 -37.69 9.99 -27.16
CA ASP A 267 -39.01 9.64 -27.67
C ASP A 267 -38.87 9.36 -29.17
N VAL A 268 -38.59 8.10 -29.51
CA VAL A 268 -38.46 7.64 -30.90
C VAL A 268 -39.81 7.35 -31.56
N SER A 269 -40.92 7.77 -30.92
CA SER A 269 -42.27 7.52 -31.44
C SER A 269 -42.56 8.29 -32.74
N ALA A 270 -41.77 9.31 -33.06
CA ALA A 270 -41.86 10.03 -34.32
C ALA A 270 -41.19 9.24 -35.45
N GLU A 271 -40.00 8.69 -35.19
CA GLU A 271 -39.21 7.89 -36.12
C GLU A 271 -39.88 6.54 -36.40
N ILE A 272 -40.53 5.92 -35.41
CA ILE A 272 -41.35 4.72 -35.60
C ILE A 272 -42.55 5.02 -36.51
N ARG A 273 -43.27 6.13 -36.26
CA ARG A 273 -44.41 6.53 -37.11
C ARG A 273 -43.99 6.85 -38.55
N GLU A 274 -42.81 7.45 -38.73
CA GLU A 274 -42.28 7.73 -40.06
C GLU A 274 -41.88 6.43 -40.80
N LEU A 275 -41.28 5.46 -40.10
CA LEU A 275 -40.98 4.15 -40.68
C LEU A 275 -42.25 3.38 -41.09
N GLU A 276 -43.29 3.40 -40.26
CA GLU A 276 -44.59 2.78 -40.57
C GLU A 276 -45.27 3.45 -41.78
N ARG A 277 -45.15 4.77 -41.91
CA ARG A 277 -45.65 5.51 -43.07
C ARG A 277 -44.88 5.16 -44.35
N LEU A 278 -43.56 5.02 -44.26
CA LEU A 278 -42.71 4.67 -45.40
C LEU A 278 -42.90 3.22 -45.85
N SER A 279 -43.13 2.27 -44.93
CA SER A 279 -43.41 0.88 -45.30
C SER A 279 -44.76 0.75 -46.02
N ALA A 280 -45.75 1.55 -45.62
CA ALA A 280 -47.06 1.57 -46.29
C ALA A 280 -46.99 2.13 -47.73
N LEU A 281 -45.94 2.89 -48.06
CA LEU A 281 -45.71 3.44 -49.40
C LEU A 281 -44.94 2.49 -50.32
N THR A 282 -44.41 1.39 -49.80
CA THR A 282 -43.67 0.37 -50.57
C THR A 282 -44.48 -0.89 -50.87
N ASP A 283 -45.71 -0.97 -50.34
CA ASP A 283 -46.65 -2.08 -50.54
C ASP A 283 -47.77 -1.76 -51.58
N GLU A 284 -47.64 -0.64 -52.32
CA GLU A 284 -48.41 -0.32 -53.55
C GLU A 284 -47.57 -0.58 -54.82
#